data_AF-A0A7V3JKD4-F1
#
_entry.id   AF-A0A7V3JKD4-F1
#
_cell.length_a   1.000
_cell.length_b   1.000
_cell.length_c   1.000
_cell.angle_alpha   90.00
_cell.angle_beta   90.00
_cell.angle_gamma   90.00
#
_symmetry.space_group_name_H-M   'P 1'
#
loop_
_entity.id
_entity.type
_entity.pdbx_description
1 polymer ?
#
loop_
_entity_poly.entity_id
_entity_poly.type
_entity_poly.pdbx_seq_one_letter_code
_entity_poly.pdbx_strand_id
1 'polypeptide(L)'
;MADKIDPYREALVVEMVTVWPEDVPELPPEDRQRLEARLHADPRRASQVEYVRLHTGFCRRITVTAEDVARFTAESTAASAPVSGGTP
;
A
#
# COMPACT_ATOMS: atom_id res chain seq x y z
N MET A 1 8.07 4.80 14.00
CA MET A 1 7.13 3.85 14.66
C MET A 1 5.82 3.96 13.90
N ALA A 2 5.40 2.90 13.23
CA ALA A 2 4.12 2.86 12.51
C ALA A 2 2.98 3.17 13.50
N ASP A 3 2.13 4.15 13.18
CA ASP A 3 0.94 4.45 14.00
C ASP A 3 0.00 3.25 13.91
N LYS A 4 -0.43 2.72 15.06
CA LYS A 4 -1.37 1.59 15.09
C LYS A 4 -2.68 2.03 14.42
N ILE A 5 -3.25 1.16 13.58
CA ILE A 5 -4.59 1.37 13.03
C ILE A 5 -5.57 1.57 14.19
N ASP A 6 -6.10 2.78 14.30
CA ASP A 6 -7.06 3.17 15.32
C ASP A 6 -8.47 3.02 14.73
N PRO A 7 -9.30 2.10 15.26
CA PRO A 7 -10.63 1.83 14.70
C PRO A 7 -11.55 3.06 14.70
N TYR A 8 -11.39 3.95 15.68
CA TYR A 8 -12.21 5.16 15.78
C TYR A 8 -11.79 6.19 14.73
N ARG A 9 -10.49 6.39 14.54
CA ARG A 9 -9.99 7.26 13.46
C ARG A 9 -10.38 6.72 12.10
N GLU A 10 -10.26 5.40 11.91
CA GLU A 10 -10.61 4.73 10.65
C GLU A 10 -12.10 4.85 10.31
N ALA A 11 -12.99 4.78 11.30
CA ALA A 11 -14.42 5.01 11.12
C ALA A 11 -14.77 6.44 10.67
N LEU A 12 -13.89 7.41 10.95
CA LEU A 12 -14.05 8.82 10.58
C LEU A 12 -13.22 9.21 9.35
N VAL A 13 -12.64 8.24 8.64
CA VAL A 13 -11.90 8.50 7.40
C VAL A 13 -12.88 8.90 6.31
N VAL A 14 -12.68 10.09 5.77
CA VAL A 14 -13.47 10.65 4.65
C VAL A 14 -12.65 10.75 3.37
N GLU A 15 -11.33 10.64 3.47
CA GLU A 15 -10.41 10.76 2.34
C GLU A 15 -9.22 9.82 2.50
N MET A 16 -8.70 9.30 1.39
CA MET A 16 -7.57 8.39 1.35
C MET A 16 -6.52 8.92 0.37
N VAL A 17 -5.28 9.01 0.83
CA VAL A 17 -4.17 9.53 0.03
C VAL A 17 -2.98 8.60 0.15
N THR A 18 -2.37 8.29 -0.99
CA THR A 18 -1.10 7.56 -1.05
C THR A 18 0.05 8.51 -1.32
N VAL A 19 1.05 8.51 -0.45
CA VAL A 19 2.29 9.23 -0.64
C VAL A 19 3.34 8.26 -1.16
N TRP A 20 3.95 8.64 -2.28
CA TRP A 20 5.03 7.91 -2.91
C TRP A 20 6.30 8.76 -2.77
N PRO A 21 7.14 8.50 -1.77
CA PRO A 21 8.39 9.22 -1.59
C PRO A 21 9.35 8.95 -2.77
N GLU A 22 10.39 9.76 -2.93
CA GLU A 22 11.42 9.52 -3.94
C GLU A 22 12.36 8.34 -3.61
N ASP A 23 12.36 7.90 -2.35
CA ASP A 23 13.16 6.78 -1.86
C ASP A 23 12.61 5.41 -2.31
N VAL A 24 11.33 5.35 -2.73
CA VAL A 24 10.78 4.11 -3.26
C VAL A 24 11.20 3.87 -4.71
N PRO A 25 11.52 2.61 -5.08
CA PRO A 25 11.86 2.28 -6.46
C PRO A 25 10.68 2.58 -7.39
N GLU A 26 11.01 3.07 -8.58
CA GLU A 26 10.02 3.42 -9.58
C GLU A 26 9.28 2.16 -10.06
N LEU A 27 7.99 2.07 -9.74
CA LEU A 27 7.13 0.97 -10.13
C LEU A 27 6.36 1.32 -11.41
N PRO A 28 6.03 0.32 -12.25
CA PRO A 28 5.06 0.48 -13.31
C PRO A 28 3.75 1.06 -12.77
N PRO A 29 3.06 1.92 -13.54
CA PRO A 29 1.83 2.57 -13.08
C PRO A 29 0.74 1.56 -12.69
N GLU A 30 0.69 0.39 -13.34
CA GLU A 30 -0.25 -0.69 -13.00
C GLU A 30 0.06 -1.33 -11.63
N ASP A 31 1.33 -1.65 -11.36
CA ASP A 31 1.75 -2.18 -10.06
C ASP A 31 1.56 -1.15 -8.96
N ARG A 32 1.82 0.13 -9.26
CA ARG A 32 1.60 1.25 -8.35
C ARG A 32 0.13 1.35 -7.93
N GLN A 33 -0.80 1.29 -8.88
CA GLN A 33 -2.24 1.28 -8.60
C GLN A 33 -2.69 0.04 -7.83
N ARG A 34 -2.16 -1.14 -8.16
CA ARG A 34 -2.46 -2.39 -7.44
C ARG A 34 -1.98 -2.33 -6.00
N LEU A 35 -0.76 -1.82 -5.79
CA LEU A 35 -0.19 -1.64 -4.45
C LEU A 35 -1.02 -0.66 -3.65
N GLU A 36 -1.35 0.51 -4.21
CA GLU A 36 -2.23 1.50 -3.58
C GLU A 36 -3.57 0.89 -3.14
N ALA A 37 -4.28 0.23 -4.06
CA ALA A 37 -5.57 -0.38 -3.77
C ALA A 37 -5.45 -1.43 -2.65
N ARG A 38 -4.36 -2.21 -2.65
CA ARG A 38 -4.10 -3.24 -1.64
C ARG A 38 -3.75 -2.66 -0.27
N LEU A 39 -2.96 -1.58 -0.23
CA LEU A 39 -2.64 -0.88 1.02
C LEU A 39 -3.88 -0.21 1.61
N HIS A 40 -4.77 0.34 0.78
CA HIS A 40 -6.04 0.89 1.27
C HIS A 40 -7.05 -0.18 1.68
N ALA A 41 -7.01 -1.36 1.04
CA ALA A 41 -7.84 -2.51 1.43
C ALA A 41 -7.38 -3.11 2.76
N ASP A 42 -6.07 -3.22 3.00
CA ASP A 42 -5.51 -3.65 4.28
C ASP A 42 -4.42 -2.68 4.77
N PRO A 43 -4.81 -1.58 5.44
CA PRO A 43 -3.88 -0.56 5.90
C PRO A 43 -2.92 -1.07 6.99
N ARG A 44 -3.22 -2.21 7.64
CA ARG A 44 -2.32 -2.85 8.62
C ARG A 44 -1.04 -3.38 7.98
N ARG A 45 -1.05 -3.57 6.65
CA ARG A 45 0.11 -4.06 5.91
C ARG A 45 1.08 -2.94 5.57
N ALA A 46 0.61 -1.70 5.50
CA ALA A 46 1.43 -0.53 5.24
C ALA A 46 2.41 -0.29 6.38
N SER A 47 3.67 -0.06 6.05
CA SER A 47 4.70 0.28 7.06
C SER A 47 4.46 1.64 7.71
N GLN A 48 3.83 2.58 6.99
CA GLN A 48 3.59 3.93 7.48
C GLN A 48 2.18 4.40 7.14
N VAL A 49 1.34 4.49 8.17
CA VAL A 49 -0.02 5.03 8.10
C VAL A 49 -0.12 6.22 9.04
N GLU A 50 -0.70 7.31 8.54
CA GLU A 50 -0.94 8.54 9.27
C GLU A 50 -2.40 8.95 9.11
N TYR A 51 -2.99 9.43 10.20
CA TYR A 51 -4.35 9.99 10.18
C TYR A 51 -4.25 11.50 10.34
N VAL A 52 -4.48 12.23 9.26
CA VAL A 52 -4.46 13.69 9.26
C VAL A 52 -5.86 14.19 9.60
N ARG A 53 -5.98 15.04 10.62
CA ARG A 53 -7.28 15.60 11.02
C ARG A 53 -7.77 16.60 9.97
N LEU A 54 -8.95 16.34 9.42
CA LEU A 54 -9.67 17.24 8.52
C LEU A 54 -10.83 17.94 9.25
N HIS A 55 -11.39 18.98 8.63
CA HIS A 55 -12.54 19.71 9.19
C HIS A 55 -13.79 18.82 9.33
N THR A 56 -13.96 17.84 8.44
CA THR A 56 -15.12 16.96 8.36
C THR A 56 -14.84 15.51 8.79
N GLY A 57 -13.61 15.18 9.20
CA GLY A 57 -13.21 13.81 9.53
C GLY A 57 -11.70 13.64 9.58
N PHE A 58 -11.21 12.52 9.08
CA PHE A 58 -9.78 12.24 8.92
C PHE A 58 -9.43 11.89 7.47
N CYS A 59 -8.24 12.29 7.05
CA CYS A 59 -7.61 11.80 5.84
C CYS A 59 -6.64 10.69 6.25
N ARG A 60 -6.83 9.48 5.71
CA ARG A 60 -5.89 8.38 5.89
C ARG A 60 -4.81 8.50 4.84
N ARG A 61 -3.61 8.86 5.29
CA ARG A 61 -2.42 8.99 4.47
C ARG A 61 -1.55 7.76 4.65
N ILE A 62 -1.30 7.05 3.56
CA ILE A 62 -0.38 5.91 3.56
C ILE A 62 0.89 6.32 2.82
N THR A 63 2.03 6.23 3.49
CA THR A 63 3.33 6.46 2.85
C THR A 63 3.92 5.12 2.44
N VAL A 64 4.08 4.93 1.14
CA VAL A 64 4.68 3.71 0.61
C VAL A 64 6.17 3.71 0.91
N THR A 65 6.66 2.64 1.49
CA THR A 65 8.09 2.44 1.75
C THR A 65 8.69 1.41 0.80
N ALA A 66 10.02 1.38 0.69
CA ALA A 66 10.71 0.37 -0.13
C ALA A 66 10.37 -1.06 0.35
N GLU A 67 10.13 -1.25 1.66
CA GLU A 67 9.67 -2.52 2.23
C GLU A 67 8.26 -2.92 1.77
N ASP A 68 7.35 -1.96 1.59
CA ASP A 68 6.01 -2.23 1.05
C ASP A 68 6.09 -2.69 -0.41
N VAL A 69 6.93 -2.02 -1.20
CA VAL A 69 7.18 -2.39 -2.59
C VAL A 69 7.83 -3.76 -2.70
N ALA A 70 8.90 -4.02 -1.95
CA ALA A 70 9.58 -5.32 -1.96
C ALA A 70 8.64 -6.46 -1.60
N ARG A 71 7.77 -6.27 -0.58
CA ARG A 71 6.73 -7.24 -0.21
C ARG A 71 5.73 -7.44 -1.33
N PHE A 72 5.24 -6.37 -1.94
CA PHE A 72 4.31 -6.43 -3.06
C PHE A 72 4.89 -7.16 -4.26
N THR A 73 6.11 -6.83 -4.67
CA THR A 73 6.79 -7.49 -5.78
C THR A 73 7.02 -8.98 -5.47
N ALA A 74 7.45 -9.32 -4.25
CA ALA A 74 7.61 -10.72 -3.84
C ALA A 74 6.30 -11.51 -3.91
N GLU A 75 5.17 -10.92 -3.49
CA GLU A 75 3.86 -11.57 -3.58
C GLU A 75 3.29 -11.61 -5.01
N SER A 76 3.53 -10.55 -5.79
CA SER A 76 3.09 -10.45 -7.20
C SER A 76 3.84 -11.45 -8.08
N THR A 77 5.15 -11.63 -7.85
CA THR A 77 5.96 -12.64 -8.55
C THR A 77 5.51 -14.06 -8.19
N ALA A 78 5.09 -14.31 -6.95
CA ALA A 78 4.56 -15.61 -6.55
C ALA A 78 3.23 -15.96 -7.24
N ALA A 79 2.45 -14.94 -7.66
CA ALA A 79 1.25 -15.12 -8.45
C ALA A 79 1.51 -15.27 -9.97
N SER A 80 2.74 -15.00 -10.42
CA SER A 80 3.17 -15.07 -11.83
C SER A 80 4.35 -16.02 -11.99
N ALA A 81 4.22 -17.25 -11.50
CA ALA A 81 5.14 -18.32 -11.88
C ALA A 81 4.88 -18.70 -13.35
N PRO A 82 5.90 -18.72 -14.23
CA PRO A 82 5.71 -19.14 -15.61
C PRO A 82 5.41 -20.63 -15.65
N VAL A 83 4.30 -21.00 -16.29
CA VAL A 83 4.06 -22.38 -16.73
C VAL A 83 4.99 -22.66 -17.92
N SER A 84 6.30 -22.76 -17.68
CA SER A 84 7.23 -23.33 -18.66
C SER A 84 7.14 -24.84 -18.58
N GLY A 85 6.00 -25.38 -19.02
CA GLY A 85 5.80 -26.79 -19.31
C GLY A 85 6.15 -27.09 -20.77
N GLY A 86 7.41 -26.91 -21.15
CA GLY A 86 7.94 -27.52 -22.37
C GLY A 86 8.18 -29.00 -22.07
N THR A 87 7.48 -29.89 -22.77
CA THR A 87 7.80 -31.32 -22.78
C THR A 87 8.24 -31.68 -24.20
N PRO A 88 9.36 -32.40 -24.39
CA PRO A 88 9.89 -32.79 -25.69
C PRO A 88 9.01 -33.81 -26.43
#